data_AF-A0A1I2AZV9-F1
#
_entry.id   AF-A0A1I2AZV9-F1
#
_cell.length_a   1.000
_cell.length_b   1.000
_cell.length_c   1.000
_cell.angle_alpha   90.00
_cell.angle_beta   90.00
_cell.angle_gamma   90.00
#
_symmetry.space_group_name_H-M   'P 1'
#
loop_
_entity.id
_entity.type
_entity.pdbx_description
1 polymer ?
#
loop_
_entity_poly.entity_id
_entity_poly.type
_entity_poly.pdbx_seq_one_letter_code
_entity_poly.pdbx_strand_id
1 'polypeptide(L)'
;MKKNRWFSLLSVVIIAGVVSACGNNAVGGANTAPQETTSVAPGNTEESARPDYLPADFPIPDDAVIINSTENIDDGKKSVLLVFKTKESFDKLGQSYKDYVNEKKLEGGAQTIDDKNIIIQGTISGSEFISIIGGKLASEEGVSELTVSWIEQ
;
A
#
# COMPACT_ATOMS: atom_id res chain seq x y z
N MET A 1 -22.34 -4.47 34.64
CA MET A 1 -21.13 -4.34 35.49
C MET A 1 -20.64 -5.73 35.91
N LYS A 2 -19.49 -6.20 35.41
CA LYS A 2 -18.67 -7.33 35.94
C LYS A 2 -17.45 -7.47 35.01
N LYS A 3 -16.40 -6.70 35.26
CA LYS A 3 -15.12 -7.06 35.92
C LYS A 3 -14.19 -7.92 35.04
N ASN A 4 -13.47 -7.20 34.17
CA ASN A 4 -12.18 -7.60 33.61
C ASN A 4 -11.13 -7.74 34.72
N ARG A 5 -10.17 -8.65 34.52
CA ARG A 5 -8.74 -8.57 34.92
C ARG A 5 -8.15 -9.99 34.92
N TRP A 6 -7.18 -10.30 34.06
CA TRP A 6 -6.06 -11.17 34.46
C TRP A 6 -4.85 -11.07 33.50
N PHE A 7 -3.81 -10.38 33.98
CA PHE A 7 -2.37 -10.51 33.75
C PHE A 7 -1.75 -10.50 32.33
N SER A 8 -1.09 -9.36 32.08
CA SER A 8 0.07 -9.19 31.21
C SER A 8 1.30 -9.91 31.82
N LEU A 9 1.99 -10.72 31.02
CA LEU A 9 3.29 -11.31 31.36
C LEU A 9 4.34 -10.81 30.38
N LEU A 10 5.18 -9.91 30.89
CA LEU A 10 6.51 -9.57 30.39
C LEU A 10 7.34 -10.85 30.20
N SER A 11 7.93 -11.03 29.02
CA SER A 11 9.09 -11.92 28.85
C SER A 11 10.23 -11.08 28.29
N VAL A 12 11.15 -10.74 29.18
CA VAL A 12 12.46 -10.15 28.88
C VAL A 12 13.38 -11.32 28.49
N VAL A 13 13.87 -11.34 27.26
CA VAL A 13 14.95 -12.26 26.85
C VAL A 13 16.20 -11.42 26.60
N ILE A 14 17.16 -11.54 27.51
CA ILE A 14 18.52 -11.00 27.41
C ILE A 14 19.33 -12.04 26.63
N ILE A 15 19.89 -11.67 25.47
CA ILE A 15 20.94 -12.46 24.82
C ILE A 15 22.23 -11.66 24.87
N ALA A 16 23.16 -12.17 25.69
CA ALA A 16 24.52 -11.69 25.80
C ALA A 16 25.43 -12.43 24.80
N GLY A 17 26.16 -11.66 24.00
CA GLY A 17 27.58 -11.81 23.69
C GLY A 17 28.10 -13.11 23.05
N VAL A 18 28.54 -12.99 21.80
CA VAL A 18 29.81 -13.59 21.34
C VAL A 18 30.54 -12.57 20.47
N VAL A 19 31.63 -12.03 21.02
CA VAL A 19 32.61 -11.19 20.31
C VAL A 19 33.64 -12.14 19.71
N SER A 20 33.62 -12.29 18.38
CA SER A 20 34.68 -12.99 17.65
C SER A 20 35.66 -11.97 17.09
N ALA A 21 36.82 -11.89 17.73
CA ALA A 21 38.01 -11.22 17.21
C ALA A 21 38.74 -12.17 16.26
N CYS A 22 38.81 -11.82 14.97
CA CYS A 22 39.76 -12.41 14.04
C CYS A 22 40.83 -11.37 13.72
N GLY A 23 42.07 -11.71 14.04
CA GLY A 23 43.24 -10.85 13.91
C GLY A 23 43.70 -10.66 12.46
N ASN A 24 44.39 -9.54 12.25
CA ASN A 24 45.12 -9.22 11.03
C ASN A 24 46.40 -10.06 10.92
N ASN A 25 46.72 -10.56 9.73
CA ASN A 25 48.04 -10.35 9.12
C ASN A 25 48.12 -10.77 7.62
N ALA A 26 48.66 -9.82 6.85
CA ALA A 26 49.54 -9.94 5.69
C ALA A 26 49.01 -10.32 4.29
N VAL A 27 49.04 -9.28 3.42
CA VAL A 27 49.72 -9.17 2.11
C VAL A 27 49.36 -10.20 1.01
N GLY A 28 48.79 -9.68 -0.08
CA GLY A 28 48.79 -10.35 -1.38
C GLY A 28 47.87 -9.64 -2.38
N GLY A 29 48.42 -9.08 -3.44
CA GLY A 29 47.73 -8.16 -4.35
C GLY A 29 46.82 -8.78 -5.40
N ALA A 30 46.28 -7.87 -6.21
CA ALA A 30 45.65 -8.02 -7.53
C ALA A 30 44.11 -8.16 -7.58
N ASN A 31 43.48 -7.02 -7.92
CA ASN A 31 42.33 -6.82 -8.80
C ASN A 31 41.31 -7.96 -8.96
N THR A 32 40.05 -7.72 -8.56
CA THR A 32 38.84 -7.76 -9.43
C THR A 32 37.58 -7.43 -8.60
N ALA A 33 36.86 -6.38 -9.04
CA ALA A 33 35.46 -6.00 -8.83
C ALA A 33 34.87 -5.83 -7.39
N PRO A 34 34.35 -4.63 -7.05
CA PRO A 34 33.33 -4.50 -6.01
C PRO A 34 32.00 -5.02 -6.56
N GLN A 35 31.45 -6.07 -5.95
CA GLN A 35 30.08 -6.48 -6.21
C GLN A 35 29.15 -5.52 -5.45
N GLU A 36 28.74 -4.46 -6.14
CA GLU A 36 27.60 -3.63 -5.78
C GLU A 36 26.39 -4.54 -5.54
N THR A 37 25.93 -4.64 -4.29
CA THR A 37 24.56 -5.07 -4.03
C THR A 37 23.64 -4.03 -4.63
N THR A 38 23.18 -4.33 -5.84
CA THR A 38 22.18 -3.61 -6.61
C THR A 38 20.99 -3.27 -5.71
N SER A 39 20.96 -2.02 -5.26
CA SER A 39 19.73 -1.34 -4.89
C SER A 39 18.94 -1.21 -6.18
N VAL A 40 17.99 -2.12 -6.40
CA VAL A 40 16.93 -1.92 -7.39
C VAL A 40 16.03 -0.82 -6.86
N ALA A 41 16.42 0.42 -7.13
CA ALA A 41 15.48 1.51 -7.27
C ALA A 41 14.65 1.21 -8.53
N PRO A 42 13.32 1.16 -8.48
CA PRO A 42 12.53 1.24 -9.69
C PRO A 42 12.72 2.64 -10.26
N GLY A 43 13.27 2.67 -11.47
CA GLY A 43 13.48 3.88 -12.24
C GLY A 43 12.18 4.60 -12.52
N ASN A 44 12.28 5.92 -12.52
CA ASN A 44 11.26 6.82 -12.99
C ASN A 44 11.16 6.73 -14.53
N THR A 45 9.95 6.91 -15.06
CA THR A 45 9.57 7.16 -16.46
C THR A 45 9.07 5.95 -17.27
N GLU A 46 7.81 5.59 -17.04
CA GLU A 46 6.86 5.17 -18.07
C GLU A 46 5.54 5.89 -17.74
N GLU A 47 4.80 6.31 -18.76
CA GLU A 47 3.44 6.88 -18.64
C GLU A 47 2.64 6.06 -17.63
N SER A 48 2.09 6.73 -16.60
CA SER A 48 1.47 6.11 -15.44
C SER A 48 0.26 5.27 -15.84
N ALA A 49 0.53 4.04 -16.26
CA ALA A 49 -0.46 3.10 -16.74
C ALA A 49 -1.21 2.52 -15.54
N ARG A 50 -2.52 2.39 -15.72
CA ARG A 50 -3.39 1.64 -14.82
C ARG A 50 -2.79 0.25 -14.54
N PRO A 51 -2.80 -0.24 -13.29
CA PRO A 51 -2.36 -1.62 -13.00
C PRO A 51 -3.18 -2.64 -13.80
N ASP A 52 -2.52 -3.64 -14.38
CA ASP A 52 -3.11 -4.65 -15.26
C ASP A 52 -4.19 -5.50 -14.58
N TYR A 53 -4.02 -5.78 -13.29
CA TYR A 53 -4.91 -6.60 -12.48
C TYR A 53 -5.98 -5.80 -11.75
N LEU A 54 -5.90 -4.47 -11.76
CA LEU A 54 -6.95 -3.65 -11.16
C LEU A 54 -8.23 -3.80 -12.01
N PRO A 55 -9.42 -4.07 -11.41
CA PRO A 55 -10.66 -4.23 -12.17
C PRO A 55 -10.84 -3.09 -13.16
N ALA A 56 -11.07 -3.37 -14.45
CA ALA A 56 -11.02 -2.36 -15.52
C ALA A 56 -12.02 -1.20 -15.34
N ASP A 57 -13.08 -1.42 -14.58
CA ASP A 57 -14.12 -0.45 -14.24
C ASP A 57 -13.86 0.34 -12.95
N PHE A 58 -12.77 0.05 -12.22
CA PHE A 58 -12.38 0.85 -11.05
C PHE A 58 -12.15 2.31 -11.48
N PRO A 59 -12.81 3.30 -10.86
CA PRO A 59 -12.70 4.69 -11.29
C PRO A 59 -11.35 5.26 -10.89
N ILE A 60 -10.54 5.66 -11.88
CA ILE A 60 -9.32 6.45 -11.67
C ILE A 60 -9.59 7.84 -12.24
N PRO A 61 -9.34 8.92 -11.50
CA PRO A 61 -9.50 10.29 -12.02
C PRO A 61 -8.63 10.53 -13.27
N ASP A 62 -9.15 11.30 -14.23
CA ASP A 62 -8.44 11.61 -15.48
C ASP A 62 -7.12 12.36 -15.26
N ASP A 63 -7.03 13.12 -14.16
CA ASP A 63 -5.85 13.89 -13.77
C ASP A 63 -4.93 13.14 -12.80
N ALA A 64 -5.18 11.84 -12.58
CA ALA A 64 -4.41 11.05 -11.63
C ALA A 64 -2.94 10.94 -12.05
N VAL A 65 -2.05 11.27 -11.12
CA VAL A 65 -0.61 11.04 -11.24
C VAL A 65 -0.25 9.87 -10.36
N ILE A 66 0.05 8.71 -10.95
CA ILE A 66 0.42 7.50 -10.21
C ILE A 66 1.82 7.70 -9.59
N ILE A 67 1.91 7.51 -8.27
CA ILE A 67 3.17 7.60 -7.52
C ILE A 67 3.73 6.23 -7.13
N ASN A 68 2.86 5.22 -7.01
CA ASN A 68 3.25 3.83 -6.82
C ASN A 68 2.21 2.91 -7.46
N SER A 69 2.67 1.84 -8.11
CA SER A 69 1.83 0.75 -8.59
C SER A 69 2.58 -0.55 -8.36
N THR A 70 1.95 -1.49 -7.65
CA THR A 70 2.50 -2.81 -7.40
C THR A 70 1.41 -3.83 -7.63
N GLU A 71 1.77 -4.91 -8.31
CA GLU A 71 0.86 -5.99 -8.67
C GLU A 71 1.50 -7.30 -8.27
N ASN A 72 0.68 -8.25 -7.84
CA ASN A 72 1.17 -9.56 -7.46
C ASN A 72 0.15 -10.65 -7.79
N ILE A 73 0.66 -11.86 -8.01
CA ILE A 73 -0.14 -13.09 -8.07
C ILE A 73 0.44 -14.06 -7.04
N ASP A 74 -0.40 -14.49 -6.11
CA ASP A 74 -0.05 -15.52 -5.13
C ASP A 74 -1.16 -16.59 -5.11
N ASP A 75 -0.78 -17.85 -5.24
CA ASP A 75 -1.71 -18.99 -5.37
C ASP A 75 -2.83 -18.77 -6.41
N GLY A 76 -2.50 -18.11 -7.52
CA GLY A 76 -3.44 -17.78 -8.59
C GLY A 76 -4.38 -16.60 -8.30
N LYS A 77 -4.29 -15.98 -7.12
CA LYS A 77 -5.07 -14.80 -6.74
C LYS A 77 -4.29 -13.53 -7.02
N LYS A 78 -4.95 -12.58 -7.69
CA LYS A 78 -4.36 -11.28 -8.02
C LYS A 78 -4.51 -10.29 -6.89
N SER A 79 -3.55 -9.37 -6.80
CA SER A 79 -3.62 -8.23 -5.91
C SER A 79 -2.94 -7.00 -6.52
N VAL A 80 -3.41 -5.83 -6.12
CA VAL A 80 -2.90 -4.52 -6.55
C VAL A 80 -2.77 -3.61 -5.34
N LEU A 81 -1.65 -2.89 -5.26
CA LEU A 81 -1.47 -1.69 -4.46
C LEU A 81 -1.19 -0.52 -5.40
N LEU A 82 -2.14 0.40 -5.48
CA LEU A 82 -2.04 1.61 -6.29
C LEU A 82 -2.04 2.84 -5.39
N VAL A 83 -1.10 3.75 -5.60
CA VAL A 83 -1.07 5.05 -4.92
C VAL A 83 -0.96 6.14 -5.97
N PHE A 84 -1.83 7.15 -5.91
CA PHE A 84 -1.84 8.25 -6.86
C PHE A 84 -2.24 9.57 -6.20
N LYS A 85 -1.93 10.66 -6.90
CA LYS A 85 -2.35 12.02 -6.55
C LYS A 85 -3.33 12.56 -7.57
N THR A 86 -4.22 13.46 -7.14
CA THR A 86 -5.22 14.09 -8.01
C THR A 86 -5.64 15.44 -7.42
N LYS A 87 -6.07 16.37 -8.28
CA LYS A 87 -6.70 17.65 -7.92
C LYS A 87 -8.22 17.56 -7.86
N GLU A 88 -8.79 16.38 -8.13
CA GLU A 88 -10.22 16.13 -8.03
C GLU A 88 -10.72 16.38 -6.58
N SER A 89 -11.93 16.93 -6.46
CA SER A 89 -12.50 17.24 -5.14
C SER A 89 -12.91 15.96 -4.39
N PHE A 90 -12.88 16.02 -3.05
CA PHE A 90 -13.35 14.93 -2.19
C PHE A 90 -14.82 14.57 -2.44
N ASP A 91 -15.67 15.54 -2.80
CA ASP A 91 -17.06 15.28 -3.15
C ASP A 91 -17.18 14.41 -4.40
N LYS A 92 -16.44 14.73 -5.47
CA LYS A 92 -16.47 13.97 -6.72
C LYS A 92 -15.78 12.62 -6.59
N LEU A 93 -14.62 12.57 -5.92
CA LEU A 93 -13.93 11.32 -5.60
C LEU A 93 -14.80 10.40 -4.75
N GLY A 94 -15.33 10.92 -3.64
CA GLY A 94 -16.16 10.18 -2.70
C GLY A 94 -17.41 9.62 -3.37
N GLN A 95 -18.10 10.43 -4.18
CA GLN A 95 -19.26 9.97 -4.93
C GLN A 95 -18.88 8.86 -5.93
N SER A 96 -17.80 9.03 -6.70
CA SER A 96 -17.35 8.04 -7.68
C SER A 96 -17.02 6.69 -7.04
N TYR A 97 -16.28 6.67 -5.93
CA TYR A 97 -15.96 5.42 -5.24
C TYR A 97 -17.16 4.81 -4.55
N LYS A 98 -18.05 5.63 -3.98
CA LYS A 98 -19.31 5.16 -3.39
C LYS A 98 -20.18 4.48 -4.44
N ASP A 99 -20.30 5.05 -5.63
CA ASP A 99 -21.07 4.46 -6.72
C ASP A 99 -20.47 3.13 -7.16
N TYR A 100 -19.15 3.09 -7.36
CA TYR A 100 -18.42 1.88 -7.70
C TYR A 100 -18.66 0.75 -6.69
N VAL A 101 -18.45 0.98 -5.39
CA VAL A 101 -18.59 -0.09 -4.40
C VAL A 101 -20.05 -0.49 -4.16
N ASN A 102 -21.01 0.41 -4.38
CA ASN A 102 -22.44 0.07 -4.33
C ASN A 102 -22.85 -0.79 -5.52
N GLU A 103 -22.39 -0.47 -6.74
CA GLU A 103 -22.59 -1.30 -7.93
C GLU A 103 -22.02 -2.70 -7.73
N LYS A 104 -20.82 -2.77 -7.12
CA LYS A 104 -20.16 -4.03 -6.78
C LYS A 104 -20.70 -4.72 -5.52
N LYS A 105 -21.77 -4.19 -4.90
CA LYS A 105 -22.42 -4.74 -3.70
C LYS A 105 -21.45 -4.92 -2.53
N LEU A 106 -20.92 -3.81 -2.01
CA LEU A 106 -20.06 -3.84 -0.82
C LEU A 106 -20.74 -4.53 0.37
N GLU A 107 -20.04 -5.48 0.97
CA GLU A 107 -20.47 -6.29 2.11
C GLU A 107 -19.42 -6.25 3.23
N GLY A 108 -19.89 -6.36 4.49
CA GLY A 108 -19.02 -6.48 5.66
C GLY A 108 -18.05 -5.32 5.90
N GLY A 109 -18.30 -4.16 5.27
CA GLY A 109 -17.35 -3.07 5.14
C GLY A 109 -17.62 -1.83 5.99
N ALA A 110 -16.70 -0.87 5.91
CA ALA A 110 -16.83 0.48 6.46
C ALA A 110 -16.76 1.51 5.32
N GLN A 111 -17.58 2.56 5.42
CA GLN A 111 -17.54 3.71 4.54
C GLN A 111 -17.54 4.99 5.38
N THR A 112 -16.50 5.81 5.24
CA THR A 112 -16.41 7.17 5.77
C THR A 112 -15.98 8.07 4.62
N ILE A 113 -16.83 9.01 4.26
CA ILE A 113 -16.57 9.97 3.19
C ILE A 113 -16.97 11.34 3.75
N ASP A 114 -16.00 12.23 3.85
CA ASP A 114 -16.18 13.60 4.29
C ASP A 114 -15.32 14.57 3.46
N ASP A 115 -15.26 15.84 3.86
CA ASP A 115 -14.56 16.92 3.13
C ASP A 115 -13.03 16.82 3.18
N LYS A 116 -12.48 15.83 3.89
CA LYS A 116 -11.04 15.65 4.16
C LYS A 116 -10.56 14.22 3.99
N ASN A 117 -11.43 13.23 4.15
CA ASN A 117 -11.09 11.82 4.22
C ASN A 117 -12.04 10.97 3.38
N ILE A 118 -11.47 9.99 2.68
CA ILE A 118 -12.19 8.85 2.11
C ILE A 118 -11.62 7.60 2.76
N ILE A 119 -12.48 6.78 3.34
CA ILE A 119 -12.15 5.45 3.84
C ILE A 119 -13.28 4.53 3.41
N ILE A 120 -12.99 3.65 2.46
CA ILE A 120 -13.93 2.62 1.99
C ILE A 120 -13.20 1.29 2.05
N GLN A 121 -13.71 0.35 2.84
CA GLN A 121 -13.08 -0.97 2.98
C GLN A 121 -14.15 -2.04 3.06
N GLY A 122 -13.93 -3.20 2.45
CA GLY A 122 -14.82 -4.34 2.59
C GLY A 122 -14.71 -5.33 1.42
N THR A 123 -15.63 -6.29 1.41
CA THR A 123 -15.73 -7.26 0.32
C THR A 123 -16.69 -6.74 -0.74
N ILE A 124 -16.31 -6.82 -2.01
CA ILE A 124 -17.15 -6.53 -3.16
C ILE A 124 -17.29 -7.80 -4.01
N SER A 125 -18.38 -7.90 -4.77
CA SER A 125 -18.67 -9.04 -5.67
C SER A 125 -18.67 -10.42 -4.98
N GLY A 126 -18.69 -10.47 -3.65
CA GLY A 126 -18.66 -11.69 -2.83
C GLY A 126 -17.29 -12.36 -2.66
N SER A 127 -16.26 -11.99 -3.43
CA SER A 127 -14.95 -12.66 -3.42
C SER A 127 -13.76 -11.73 -3.65
N GLU A 128 -13.93 -10.42 -3.60
CA GLU A 128 -12.85 -9.45 -3.79
C GLU A 128 -12.82 -8.51 -2.59
N PHE A 129 -11.65 -8.22 -2.04
CA PHE A 129 -11.49 -7.19 -1.03
C PHE A 129 -11.00 -5.89 -1.67
N ILE A 130 -11.61 -4.78 -1.26
CA ILE A 130 -11.19 -3.43 -1.66
C ILE A 130 -10.90 -2.59 -0.42
N SER A 131 -9.85 -1.77 -0.49
CA SER A 131 -9.55 -0.69 0.46
C SER A 131 -9.18 0.57 -0.31
N ILE A 132 -9.91 1.66 -0.10
CA ILE A 132 -9.67 2.98 -0.69
C ILE A 132 -9.51 3.94 0.49
N ILE A 133 -8.32 4.49 0.65
CA ILE A 133 -7.98 5.45 1.70
C ILE A 133 -7.43 6.70 1.03
N GLY A 134 -8.08 7.83 1.23
CA GLY A 134 -7.71 9.10 0.62
C GLY A 134 -7.72 10.25 1.63
N GLY A 135 -6.78 11.18 1.46
CA GLY A 135 -6.64 12.35 2.30
C GLY A 135 -5.98 13.53 1.57
N LYS A 136 -6.18 14.75 2.07
CA LYS A 136 -5.49 15.94 1.56
C LYS A 136 -3.99 15.82 1.81
N LEU A 137 -3.18 16.10 0.81
CA LEU A 137 -1.73 16.08 0.94
C LEU A 137 -1.26 17.35 1.67
N ALA A 138 -0.64 17.20 2.83
CA ALA A 138 -0.22 18.35 3.64
C ALA A 138 0.87 19.21 2.96
N SER A 139 1.66 18.61 2.07
CA SER A 139 2.74 19.29 1.34
C SER A 139 2.29 19.99 0.06
N GLU A 140 1.04 19.79 -0.39
CA GLU A 140 0.56 20.31 -1.66
C GLU A 140 -0.91 20.73 -1.56
N GLU A 141 -1.15 22.04 -1.54
CA GLU A 141 -2.50 22.58 -1.42
C GLU A 141 -3.38 22.19 -2.61
N GLY A 142 -4.61 21.75 -2.31
CA GLY A 142 -5.58 21.36 -3.32
C GLY A 142 -5.30 19.99 -3.98
N VAL A 143 -4.30 19.25 -3.52
CA VAL A 143 -4.00 17.89 -4.00
C VAL A 143 -4.36 16.87 -2.93
N SER A 144 -4.99 15.80 -3.39
CA SER A 144 -5.32 14.62 -2.60
C SER A 144 -4.40 13.48 -2.98
N GLU A 145 -4.03 12.67 -2.00
CA GLU A 145 -3.33 11.41 -2.22
C GLU A 145 -4.26 10.26 -1.81
N LEU A 146 -4.32 9.23 -2.64
CA LEU A 146 -5.14 8.05 -2.42
C LEU A 146 -4.29 6.80 -2.51
N THR A 147 -4.52 5.89 -1.56
CA THR A 147 -4.03 4.52 -1.57
C THR A 147 -5.20 3.58 -1.81
N VAL A 148 -5.08 2.75 -2.85
CA VAL A 148 -6.03 1.73 -3.25
C VAL A 148 -5.37 0.37 -3.10
N SER A 149 -6.04 -0.56 -2.43
CA SER A 149 -5.66 -1.97 -2.39
C SER A 149 -6.83 -2.82 -2.85
N TRP A 150 -6.58 -3.72 -3.79
CA TRP A 150 -7.56 -4.68 -4.29
C TRP A 150 -6.95 -6.09 -4.28
N ILE A 151 -7.72 -7.09 -3.85
CA ILE A 151 -7.25 -8.47 -3.67
C ILE A 151 -8.39 -9.44 -4.01
N GLU A 152 -8.12 -10.45 -4.84
CA GLU A 152 -9.01 -11.61 -5.00
C GLU A 152 -8.91 -12.53 -3.77
N GLN A 153 -10.05 -12.96 -3.21
CA GLN A 153 -10.13 -13.82 -2.03
C GLN A 153 -10.40 -15.28 -2.34
#